data_AF-A0A929NRC2-F1
#
_entry.id   AF-A0A929NRC2-F1
#
_cell.length_a   1.000
_cell.length_b   1.000
_cell.length_c   1.000
_cell.angle_alpha   90.00
_cell.angle_beta   90.00
_cell.angle_gamma   90.00
#
_symmetry.space_group_name_H-M   'P 1'
#
loop_
_entity.id
_entity.type
_entity.pdbx_description
1 polymer ?
#
loop_
_entity_poly.entity_id
_entity_poly.type
_entity_poly.pdbx_seq_one_letter_code
_entity_poly.pdbx_strand_id
1 'polypeptide(L)'
;PGRGAELTRSQFDRGVDVVYAAAGGTGVGVYQAAKDAGKLAIGVDSNQNYMHPGTMLTSMLKRVDVAAYTTFMEAKNGTWKGGIKVLGLADDGVGWSLDEHNAALITDEMKSAVAAARADIIAGKIKVHDYMADSTCTY
;
A
#
# COMPACT_ATOMS: atom_id res chain seq x y z
N PRO A 1 9.54 9.24 12.56
CA PRO A 1 8.67 8.34 13.39
C PRO A 1 7.78 9.08 14.41
N GLY A 2 8.34 9.88 15.31
CA GLY A 2 7.55 10.54 16.39
C GLY A 2 6.36 11.38 15.88
N ARG A 3 6.54 12.15 14.81
CA ARG A 3 5.45 12.92 14.19
C ARG A 3 4.32 12.05 13.63
N GLY A 4 4.66 10.88 13.07
CA GLY A 4 3.67 9.92 12.57
C GLY A 4 2.80 9.38 13.71
N ALA A 5 3.41 9.06 14.86
CA ALA A 5 2.69 8.61 16.04
C ALA A 5 1.74 9.68 16.59
N GLU A 6 2.22 10.93 16.71
CA GLU A 6 1.41 12.06 17.19
C GLU A 6 0.16 12.30 16.33
N LEU A 7 0.33 12.39 15.00
CA LEU A 7 -0.79 12.60 14.07
C LEU A 7 -1.76 11.42 14.06
N THR A 8 -1.26 10.20 14.24
CA THR A 8 -2.07 8.98 14.29
C THR A 8 -2.92 8.92 15.54
N ARG A 9 -2.35 9.21 16.72
CA ARG A 9 -3.12 9.33 17.97
C ARG A 9 -4.23 10.37 17.84
N SER A 10 -3.92 11.56 17.30
CA SER A 10 -4.93 12.58 17.05
C SER A 10 -6.05 12.13 16.10
N GLN A 11 -5.76 11.29 15.10
CA GLN A 11 -6.79 10.70 14.23
C GLN A 11 -7.66 9.68 14.96
N PHE A 12 -7.05 8.82 15.80
CA PHE A 12 -7.80 7.86 16.61
C PHE A 12 -8.65 8.53 17.69
N ASP A 13 -8.17 9.60 18.32
CA ASP A 13 -8.96 10.42 19.25
C ASP A 13 -10.20 11.03 18.58
N ARG A 14 -10.15 11.24 17.25
CA ARG A 14 -11.27 11.68 16.42
C ARG A 14 -12.13 10.53 15.87
N GLY A 15 -11.90 9.30 16.30
CA GLY A 15 -12.73 8.14 15.97
C GLY A 15 -12.32 7.36 14.73
N VAL A 16 -11.12 7.59 14.16
CA VAL A 16 -10.61 6.73 13.09
C VAL A 16 -10.32 5.32 13.62
N ASP A 17 -10.61 4.29 12.82
CA ASP A 17 -10.34 2.89 13.18
C ASP A 17 -9.11 2.29 12.51
N VAL A 18 -8.77 2.79 11.32
CA VAL A 18 -7.67 2.29 10.48
C VAL A 18 -6.92 3.46 9.87
N VAL A 19 -5.58 3.46 9.94
CA VAL A 19 -4.73 4.49 9.29
C VAL A 19 -3.83 3.86 8.23
N TYR A 20 -3.90 4.38 7.00
CA TYR A 20 -3.00 4.02 5.91
C TYR A 20 -1.73 4.91 5.90
N ALA A 21 -0.57 4.32 6.13
CA ALA A 21 0.67 5.04 6.42
C ALA A 21 1.58 5.23 5.20
N ALA A 22 1.15 5.99 4.20
CA ALA A 22 1.98 6.34 3.03
C ALA A 22 3.08 7.38 3.37
N ALA A 23 3.98 7.05 4.31
CA ALA A 23 4.90 8.00 4.95
C ALA A 23 6.34 7.46 5.13
N GLY A 24 6.74 6.42 4.40
CA GLY A 24 8.06 5.80 4.50
C GLY A 24 8.45 5.44 5.94
N GLY A 25 9.68 5.74 6.36
CA GLY A 25 10.14 5.47 7.73
C GLY A 25 9.35 6.19 8.85
N THR A 26 8.57 7.22 8.53
CA THR A 26 7.64 7.82 9.50
C THR A 26 6.49 6.89 9.84
N GLY A 27 6.10 5.99 8.92
CA GLY A 27 5.04 4.99 9.10
C GLY A 27 5.25 4.07 10.30
N VAL A 28 6.49 3.79 10.69
CA VAL A 28 6.79 2.99 11.90
C VAL A 28 6.14 3.60 13.16
N GLY A 29 6.08 4.93 13.26
CA GLY A 29 5.39 5.59 14.36
C GLY A 29 3.87 5.45 14.31
N VAL A 30 3.30 5.38 13.10
CA VAL A 30 1.87 5.11 12.88
C VAL A 30 1.52 3.70 13.37
N TYR A 31 2.35 2.71 13.01
CA TYR A 31 2.11 1.31 13.38
C TYR A 31 2.15 1.12 14.89
N GLN A 32 3.15 1.72 15.56
CA GLN A 32 3.23 1.67 17.02
C GLN A 32 2.02 2.33 17.67
N ALA A 33 1.59 3.51 17.19
CA ALA A 33 0.41 4.18 17.71
C ALA A 33 -0.89 3.38 17.49
N ALA A 34 -1.02 2.68 16.36
CA ALA A 34 -2.14 1.77 16.09
C ALA A 34 -2.15 0.60 17.08
N LYS A 35 -0.99 -0.03 17.30
CA LYS A 35 -0.83 -1.10 18.27
C LYS A 35 -1.19 -0.64 19.69
N ASP A 36 -0.67 0.50 20.12
CA ASP A 36 -0.92 1.06 21.46
C ASP A 36 -2.41 1.39 21.68
N ALA A 37 -3.10 1.81 20.63
CA ALA A 37 -4.52 2.15 20.67
C ALA A 37 -5.45 0.93 20.45
N GLY A 38 -4.92 -0.26 20.17
CA GLY A 38 -5.72 -1.43 19.77
C GLY A 38 -6.50 -1.21 18.47
N LYS A 39 -5.97 -0.35 17.58
CA LYS A 39 -6.53 -0.01 16.26
C LYS A 39 -5.67 -0.60 15.14
N LEU A 40 -6.10 -0.42 13.89
CA LEU A 40 -5.41 -1.02 12.74
C LEU A 40 -4.59 -0.01 11.95
N ALA A 41 -3.58 -0.53 11.25
CA ALA A 41 -2.80 0.24 10.28
C ALA A 41 -2.60 -0.53 8.98
N ILE A 42 -2.41 0.21 7.88
CA ILE A 42 -2.02 -0.34 6.58
C ILE A 42 -0.62 0.18 6.23
N GLY A 43 0.31 -0.73 5.92
CA GLY A 43 1.68 -0.42 5.52
C GLY A 43 1.82 -0.08 4.03
N VAL A 44 3.02 0.33 3.60
CA VAL A 44 3.33 0.68 2.21
C VAL A 44 4.69 0.18 1.72
N ASP A 45 4.80 0.12 0.40
CA ASP A 45 5.96 -0.20 -0.42
C ASP A 45 6.40 -1.67 -0.31
N SER A 46 6.70 -2.15 0.90
CA SER A 46 7.03 -3.54 1.18
C SER A 46 5.96 -4.23 2.03
N ASN A 47 6.02 -5.55 2.15
CA ASN A 47 5.23 -6.26 3.15
C ASN A 47 5.74 -5.93 4.55
N GLN A 48 4.92 -5.26 5.35
CA GLN A 48 5.24 -4.81 6.71
C GLN A 48 4.32 -5.46 7.76
N ASN A 49 3.52 -6.46 7.38
CA ASN A 49 2.55 -7.13 8.27
C ASN A 49 3.22 -7.70 9.52
N TYR A 50 4.46 -8.19 9.38
CA TYR A 50 5.26 -8.77 10.46
C TYR A 50 5.65 -7.80 11.58
N MET A 51 5.58 -6.48 11.35
CA MET A 51 6.06 -5.50 12.33
C MET A 51 5.21 -5.50 13.61
N HIS A 52 3.89 -5.54 13.46
CA HIS A 52 2.93 -5.66 14.56
C HIS A 52 1.79 -6.61 14.15
N PRO A 53 2.00 -7.94 14.22
CA PRO A 53 0.99 -8.94 13.84
C PRO A 53 -0.31 -8.72 14.62
N GLY A 54 -1.45 -8.84 13.93
CA GLY A 54 -2.77 -8.53 14.50
C GLY A 54 -3.15 -7.04 14.55
N THR A 55 -2.21 -6.12 14.30
CA THR A 55 -2.46 -4.67 14.15
C THR A 55 -2.35 -4.23 12.68
N MET A 56 -1.39 -4.81 11.95
CA MET A 56 -1.20 -4.50 10.54
C MET A 56 -2.27 -5.20 9.70
N LEU A 57 -3.27 -4.45 9.21
CA LEU A 57 -4.37 -4.98 8.42
C LEU A 57 -3.88 -5.55 7.09
N THR A 58 -2.99 -4.83 6.40
CA THR A 58 -2.27 -5.29 5.20
C THR A 58 -1.14 -4.30 4.88
N SER A 59 -0.39 -4.53 3.82
CA SER A 59 0.54 -3.58 3.24
C SER A 59 0.26 -3.40 1.75
N MET A 60 0.17 -2.14 1.30
CA MET A 60 0.12 -1.82 -0.12
C MET A 60 1.53 -1.99 -0.71
N LEU A 61 1.70 -2.98 -1.56
CA LEU A 61 2.98 -3.31 -2.17
C LEU A 61 3.26 -2.38 -3.35
N LYS A 62 4.50 -1.91 -3.47
CA LYS A 62 5.03 -1.21 -4.64
C LYS A 62 6.35 -1.85 -5.03
N ARG A 63 6.38 -2.51 -6.19
CA ARG A 63 7.51 -3.31 -6.67
C ARG A 63 8.64 -2.46 -7.27
N VAL A 64 9.13 -1.50 -6.50
CA VAL A 64 10.30 -0.68 -6.86
C VAL A 64 11.54 -1.55 -7.04
N ASP A 65 11.64 -2.65 -6.30
CA ASP A 65 12.65 -3.70 -6.46
C ASP A 65 12.69 -4.25 -7.89
N VAL A 66 11.52 -4.65 -8.42
CA VAL A 66 11.38 -5.17 -9.79
C VAL A 66 11.66 -4.11 -10.83
N ALA A 67 11.17 -2.89 -10.61
CA ALA A 67 11.39 -1.76 -11.52
C ALA A 67 12.89 -1.43 -11.64
N ALA A 68 13.60 -1.35 -10.51
CA ALA A 68 15.03 -1.08 -10.47
C ALA A 68 15.83 -2.23 -11.10
N TYR A 69 15.55 -3.47 -10.69
CA TYR A 69 16.23 -4.66 -11.21
C TYR A 69 16.09 -4.76 -12.73
N THR A 70 14.86 -4.66 -13.25
CA THR A 70 14.59 -4.73 -14.69
C THR A 70 15.33 -3.63 -15.44
N THR A 71 15.32 -2.39 -14.93
CA THR A 71 16.00 -1.26 -15.56
C THR A 71 17.51 -1.49 -15.65
N PHE A 72 18.15 -1.95 -14.58
CA PHE A 72 19.59 -2.25 -14.60
C PHE A 72 19.94 -3.43 -15.51
N MET A 73 19.08 -4.45 -15.56
CA MET A 73 19.29 -5.60 -16.44
C MET A 73 19.16 -5.22 -17.92
N GLU A 74 18.18 -4.40 -18.28
CA GLU A 74 18.06 -3.85 -19.64
C GLU A 74 19.28 -3.00 -20.03
N ALA A 75 19.77 -2.17 -19.11
CA ALA A 75 20.95 -1.34 -19.36
C ALA A 75 22.20 -2.21 -19.57
N LYS A 76 22.40 -3.20 -18.68
CA LYS A 76 23.49 -4.18 -18.80
C LYS A 76 23.45 -4.94 -20.13
N ASN A 77 22.26 -5.28 -20.61
CA ASN A 77 22.07 -6.05 -21.83
C ASN A 77 22.03 -5.18 -23.10
N GLY A 78 22.18 -3.85 -22.99
CA GLY A 78 22.09 -2.92 -24.11
C GLY A 78 20.70 -2.79 -24.73
N THR A 79 19.65 -3.24 -24.03
CA THR A 79 18.25 -3.19 -24.49
C THR A 79 17.44 -2.07 -23.85
N TRP A 80 18.06 -1.30 -22.94
CA TRP A 80 17.40 -0.18 -22.26
C TRP A 80 16.89 0.87 -23.25
N LYS A 81 15.68 1.36 -22.98
CA LYS A 81 15.05 2.45 -23.72
C LYS A 81 14.55 3.49 -22.73
N GLY A 82 14.81 4.76 -23.03
CA GLY A 82 14.22 5.88 -22.31
C GLY A 82 12.71 5.97 -22.56
N GLY A 83 12.02 6.72 -21.70
CA GLY A 83 10.57 6.91 -21.73
C GLY A 83 9.91 6.57 -20.41
N ILE A 84 8.58 6.67 -20.38
CA ILE A 84 7.77 6.35 -19.20
C ILE A 84 7.35 4.89 -19.27
N LYS A 85 7.59 4.15 -18.17
CA LYS A 85 7.02 2.83 -17.94
C LYS A 85 6.08 2.92 -16.75
N VAL A 86 4.82 2.57 -16.95
CA VAL A 86 3.80 2.51 -15.90
C VAL A 86 3.66 1.05 -15.50
N LEU A 87 3.84 0.76 -14.20
CA LEU A 87 3.69 -0.59 -13.64
C LEU A 87 2.50 -0.57 -12.68
N GLY A 88 1.35 -1.00 -13.17
CA GLY A 88 0.10 -0.99 -12.42
C GLY A 88 -0.26 -2.35 -11.82
N LEU A 89 -1.54 -2.53 -11.49
CA LEU A 89 -2.08 -3.83 -11.05
C LEU A 89 -1.99 -4.91 -12.14
N ALA A 90 -2.03 -4.52 -13.42
CA ALA A 90 -1.93 -5.44 -14.55
C ALA A 90 -0.51 -6.04 -14.70
N ASP A 91 0.51 -5.28 -14.28
CA ASP A 91 1.92 -5.66 -14.35
C ASP A 91 2.45 -6.24 -13.03
N ASP A 92 1.56 -6.43 -12.04
CA ASP A 92 1.90 -6.74 -10.65
C ASP A 92 2.94 -5.77 -10.04
N GLY A 93 2.99 -4.53 -10.57
CA GLY A 93 3.86 -3.45 -10.09
C GLY A 93 3.39 -2.88 -8.75
N VAL A 94 2.09 -3.01 -8.47
CA VAL A 94 1.48 -2.69 -7.18
C VAL A 94 0.53 -3.81 -6.76
N GLY A 95 0.25 -3.90 -5.46
CA GLY A 95 -0.65 -4.91 -4.92
C GLY A 95 -0.91 -4.74 -3.43
N TRP A 96 -1.36 -5.81 -2.78
CA TRP A 96 -1.56 -5.88 -1.33
C TRP A 96 -0.96 -7.17 -0.79
N SER A 97 -0.62 -7.21 0.50
CA SER A 97 -0.04 -8.40 1.15
C SER A 97 -1.03 -9.13 2.06
N LEU A 98 -1.02 -10.46 1.95
CA LEU A 98 -1.70 -11.38 2.84
C LEU A 98 -0.72 -12.49 3.22
N ASP A 99 -0.50 -12.66 4.52
CA ASP A 99 0.42 -13.65 5.09
C ASP A 99 -0.08 -14.11 6.48
N GLU A 100 0.71 -14.93 7.17
CA GLU A 100 0.39 -15.44 8.50
C GLU A 100 0.19 -14.35 9.57
N HIS A 101 0.72 -13.13 9.35
CA HIS A 101 0.66 -12.06 10.34
C HIS A 101 -0.64 -11.27 10.30
N ASN A 102 -1.36 -11.28 9.18
CA ASN A 102 -2.64 -10.58 9.02
C ASN A 102 -3.80 -11.48 8.56
N ALA A 103 -3.57 -12.76 8.26
CA ALA A 103 -4.61 -13.67 7.78
C ALA A 103 -5.87 -13.71 8.67
N ALA A 104 -5.72 -13.63 9.99
CA ALA A 104 -6.84 -13.62 10.92
C ALA A 104 -7.70 -12.33 10.87
N LEU A 105 -7.17 -11.24 10.31
CA LEU A 105 -7.87 -9.96 10.17
C LEU A 105 -8.67 -9.86 8.86
N ILE A 106 -8.35 -10.70 7.87
CA ILE A 106 -8.86 -10.58 6.52
C ILE A 106 -9.90 -11.67 6.24
N THR A 107 -11.16 -11.26 6.09
CA THR A 107 -12.26 -12.17 5.79
C THR A 107 -12.26 -12.61 4.33
N ASP A 108 -13.02 -13.67 4.02
CA ASP A 108 -13.26 -14.09 2.63
C ASP A 108 -13.96 -13.01 1.82
N GLU A 109 -14.90 -12.28 2.43
CA GLU A 109 -15.57 -11.14 1.81
C GLU A 109 -14.58 -10.04 1.41
N MET A 110 -13.64 -9.68 2.30
CA MET A 110 -12.58 -8.71 1.99
C MET A 110 -11.70 -9.18 0.83
N LYS A 111 -11.28 -10.46 0.85
CA LYS A 111 -10.50 -11.06 -0.25
C LYS A 111 -11.24 -10.98 -1.58
N SER A 112 -12.52 -11.34 -1.60
CA SER A 112 -13.36 -11.27 -2.80
C SER A 112 -13.54 -9.84 -3.29
N ALA A 113 -13.77 -8.88 -2.39
CA ALA A 113 -13.91 -7.46 -2.74
C ALA A 113 -12.63 -6.89 -3.36
N VAL A 114 -11.47 -7.19 -2.79
CA VAL A 114 -10.17 -6.75 -3.34
C VAL A 114 -9.89 -7.41 -4.69
N ALA A 115 -10.20 -8.71 -4.84
CA ALA A 115 -10.04 -9.42 -6.11
C ALA A 115 -10.94 -8.84 -7.22
N ALA A 116 -12.21 -8.55 -6.90
CA ALA A 116 -13.14 -7.91 -7.82
C ALA A 116 -12.67 -6.51 -8.22
N ALA A 117 -12.26 -5.68 -7.26
CA ALA A 117 -11.72 -4.34 -7.53
C ALA A 117 -10.47 -4.41 -8.43
N ARG A 118 -9.54 -5.33 -8.17
CA ARG A 118 -8.37 -5.55 -9.03
C ARG A 118 -8.79 -5.89 -10.46
N ALA A 119 -9.71 -6.83 -10.63
CA ALA A 119 -10.17 -7.25 -11.95
C ALA A 119 -10.85 -6.10 -12.71
N ASP A 120 -11.70 -5.33 -12.03
CA ASP A 120 -12.43 -4.22 -12.65
C ASP A 120 -11.53 -3.02 -12.97
N ILE A 121 -10.48 -2.76 -12.17
CA ILE A 121 -9.46 -1.75 -12.50
C ILE A 121 -8.64 -2.19 -13.72
N ILE A 122 -8.18 -3.45 -13.76
CA ILE A 122 -7.42 -3.99 -14.90
C ILE A 122 -8.26 -3.97 -16.18
N ALA A 123 -9.56 -4.30 -16.08
CA ALA A 123 -10.49 -4.24 -17.20
C ALA A 123 -10.89 -2.81 -17.61
N GLY A 124 -10.47 -1.78 -16.85
CA GLY A 124 -10.81 -0.38 -17.10
C GLY A 124 -12.26 0.01 -16.79
N LYS A 125 -13.03 -0.88 -16.14
CA LYS A 125 -14.39 -0.58 -15.66
C LYS A 125 -14.34 0.41 -14.50
N ILE A 126 -13.39 0.21 -13.59
CA ILE A 126 -13.05 1.19 -12.55
C ILE A 126 -11.84 1.97 -13.03
N LYS A 127 -12.01 3.28 -13.18
CA LYS A 127 -10.90 4.20 -13.46
C LYS A 127 -10.47 4.86 -12.16
N VAL A 128 -9.27 4.53 -11.69
CA VAL A 128 -8.69 5.19 -10.53
C VAL A 128 -8.26 6.58 -10.95
N HIS A 129 -8.77 7.60 -10.26
CA HIS A 129 -8.42 8.99 -10.52
C HIS A 129 -6.95 9.24 -10.16
N ASP A 130 -6.18 9.78 -11.11
CA ASP A 130 -4.83 10.26 -10.84
C ASP A 130 -4.91 11.73 -10.43
N TYR A 131 -4.77 11.98 -9.13
CA TYR A 131 -4.73 13.34 -8.59
C TYR A 131 -3.68 14.22 -9.30
N MET A 132 -2.57 13.64 -9.77
CA MET A 132 -1.52 14.41 -10.42
C MET A 132 -1.92 14.88 -11.83
N ALA A 133 -2.99 14.35 -12.40
CA ALA A 133 -3.48 14.74 -13.72
C ALA A 133 -4.21 16.08 -13.69
N ASP A 134 -4.92 16.41 -12.61
CA ASP A 134 -5.72 17.64 -12.52
C ASP A 134 -5.66 18.37 -11.18
N SER A 135 -4.96 17.83 -10.18
CA SER A 135 -4.88 18.36 -8.81
C SER A 135 -6.24 18.50 -8.12
N THR A 136 -7.21 17.67 -8.51
CA THR A 136 -8.55 17.66 -7.92
C THR A 136 -8.87 16.33 -7.26
N CYS A 137 -9.68 16.42 -6.21
CA CYS A 137 -10.25 15.31 -5.49
C CYS A 137 -11.77 15.38 -5.66
N THR A 138 -12.32 14.64 -6.63
CA THR A 138 -13.76 14.59 -6.91
C THR A 138 -14.37 13.41 -6.17
N TYR A 139 -14.67 13.59 -4.89
CA TYR A 139 -15.37 12.60 -4.07
C TYR A 139 -16.44 13.25 -3.20
#